data_AF-A0A436CUG6-F1
#
_entry.id   AF-A0A436CUG6-F1
#
_cell.length_a   1.000
_cell.length_b   1.000
_cell.length_c   1.000
_cell.angle_alpha   90.00
_cell.angle_beta   90.00
_cell.angle_gamma   90.00
#
_symmetry.space_group_name_H-M   'P 1'
#
loop_
_entity.id
_entity.type
_entity.pdbx_description
1 polymer ?
#
loop_
_entity_poly.entity_id
_entity_poly.type
_entity_poly.pdbx_seq_one_letter_code
_entity_poly.pdbx_strand_id
1 'polypeptide(L)'
;MDAQTDDPSAGKCPVAHGSSSRTNRDWWPNQLDLGVLHQQSNLSDPMGEEFDYAEEFKSLDLDAVIKDLHQVMTDSQDWWPADFGHYGPLFIRMAWHSAGTYRIGDGRGGAGAGQQRFAPLNSWPDNANLDKARRLLWPVKQKYGRKISWADLLILTGNVALESMGFKTFGFAGGRADVWEPEQDVDWGSETKWLDDKRYSGDRELQGHLGAVQMGLIYVNPEGPNGKPDPLASARDIRETFGRMAMNDEETVALIAGGHTFGKTHG
;
A
#
# COMPACT_ATOMS: atom_id res chain seq x y z
N MET A 1 10.03 13.03 -22.83
CA MET A 1 10.66 12.06 -23.74
C MET A 1 9.58 11.08 -24.11
N ASP A 2 9.02 11.23 -25.31
CA ASP A 2 7.91 10.43 -25.80
C ASP A 2 8.43 9.07 -26.26
N ALA A 3 8.39 8.07 -25.37
CA ALA A 3 8.60 6.69 -25.77
C ALA A 3 7.27 6.11 -26.24
N GLN A 4 7.05 6.12 -27.56
CA GLN A 4 6.07 5.25 -28.20
C GLN A 4 6.41 3.80 -27.86
N THR A 5 5.57 3.14 -27.06
CA THR A 5 5.63 1.70 -26.82
C THR A 5 4.23 1.12 -26.76
N ASP A 6 3.53 1.09 -27.88
CA ASP A 6 2.50 0.05 -28.08
C ASP A 6 3.23 -1.25 -28.40
N ASP A 7 3.93 -1.80 -27.40
CA ASP A 7 4.70 -3.02 -27.54
C ASP A 7 3.80 -4.23 -27.21
N PRO A 8 3.48 -5.11 -28.19
CA PRO A 8 2.74 -6.34 -27.95
C PRO A 8 3.49 -7.37 -27.08
N SER A 9 4.70 -7.03 -26.61
CA SER A 9 5.49 -7.78 -25.62
C SER A 9 5.24 -7.36 -24.16
N ALA A 10 4.51 -6.28 -23.89
CA ALA A 10 4.21 -5.84 -22.53
C ALA A 10 3.58 -6.98 -21.70
N GLY A 11 4.28 -7.41 -20.64
CA GLY A 11 3.87 -8.52 -19.77
C GLY A 11 4.39 -9.91 -20.15
N LYS A 12 5.11 -10.09 -21.27
CA LYS A 12 5.69 -11.38 -21.66
C LYS A 12 7.10 -11.56 -21.09
N CYS A 13 7.37 -12.72 -20.48
CA CYS A 13 8.72 -13.08 -20.05
C CYS A 13 9.62 -13.32 -21.28
N PRO A 14 10.79 -12.67 -21.41
CA PRO A 14 11.66 -12.79 -22.59
C PRO A 14 12.39 -14.13 -22.67
N VAL A 15 12.34 -14.95 -21.61
CA VAL A 15 12.93 -16.29 -21.56
C VAL A 15 11.80 -17.30 -21.39
N ALA A 16 11.69 -18.24 -22.31
CA ALA A 16 10.81 -19.39 -22.16
C ALA A 16 11.35 -20.32 -21.07
N HIS A 17 10.96 -20.08 -19.81
CA HIS A 17 11.04 -21.10 -18.78
C HIS A 17 10.15 -22.28 -19.20
N GLY A 18 10.56 -23.52 -18.90
CA GLY A 18 9.76 -24.73 -19.16
C GLY A 18 8.31 -24.48 -18.75
N SER A 19 7.44 -24.42 -19.76
CA SER A 19 6.03 -24.01 -19.68
C SER A 19 5.72 -22.73 -18.89
N SER A 20 6.03 -21.53 -19.43
CA SER A 20 5.03 -20.46 -19.36
C SER A 20 3.92 -20.79 -20.37
N SER A 21 3.20 -21.87 -20.10
CA SER A 21 2.09 -22.30 -20.94
C SER A 21 1.06 -21.19 -20.93
N ARG A 22 0.57 -20.82 -22.12
CA ARG A 22 -0.61 -19.97 -22.24
C ARG A 22 -1.70 -20.55 -21.35
N THR A 23 -2.29 -19.70 -20.54
CA THR A 23 -3.45 -20.01 -19.72
C THR A 23 -4.71 -19.95 -20.57
N ASN A 24 -5.82 -20.49 -20.07
CA ASN A 24 -7.11 -20.37 -20.77
C ASN A 24 -7.50 -18.90 -21.01
N ARG A 25 -7.16 -18.00 -20.10
CA ARG A 25 -7.45 -16.56 -20.22
C ARG A 25 -6.70 -15.89 -21.37
N ASP A 26 -5.51 -16.40 -21.74
CA ASP A 26 -4.79 -15.91 -22.92
C ASP A 26 -5.51 -16.25 -24.24
N TRP A 27 -6.29 -17.33 -24.26
CA TRP A 27 -7.09 -17.75 -25.42
C TRP A 27 -8.50 -17.19 -25.40
N TRP A 28 -9.10 -17.09 -24.22
CA TRP A 28 -10.45 -16.60 -23.98
C TRP A 28 -10.42 -15.45 -22.96
N PRO A 29 -10.02 -14.23 -23.37
CA PRO A 29 -9.83 -13.11 -22.45
C PRO A 29 -11.13 -12.64 -21.78
N ASN A 30 -12.28 -12.94 -22.38
CA ASN A 30 -13.60 -12.62 -21.83
C ASN A 30 -14.20 -13.78 -20.99
N GLN A 31 -13.41 -14.82 -20.68
CA GLN A 31 -13.86 -15.90 -19.80
C GLN A 31 -14.10 -15.36 -18.39
N LEU A 32 -15.19 -15.80 -17.76
CA LEU A 32 -15.50 -15.46 -16.37
C LEU A 32 -14.35 -15.91 -15.45
N ASP A 33 -13.89 -15.00 -14.59
CA ASP A 33 -12.85 -15.27 -13.61
C ASP A 33 -13.44 -15.92 -12.36
N LEU A 34 -13.17 -17.20 -12.15
CA LEU A 34 -13.55 -17.93 -10.94
C LEU A 34 -12.42 -17.98 -9.90
N GLY A 35 -11.21 -17.52 -10.24
CA GLY A 35 -10.05 -17.55 -9.34
C GLY A 35 -10.29 -16.74 -8.06
N VAL A 36 -11.01 -15.63 -8.17
CA VAL A 36 -11.39 -14.76 -7.05
C VAL A 36 -12.23 -15.48 -5.98
N LEU A 37 -12.95 -16.56 -6.33
CA LEU A 37 -13.76 -17.33 -5.39
C LEU A 37 -12.94 -18.31 -4.55
N HIS A 38 -11.70 -18.59 -4.97
CA HIS A 38 -10.79 -19.51 -4.29
C HIS A 38 -9.66 -18.79 -3.56
N GLN A 39 -9.59 -17.47 -3.71
CA GLN A 39 -8.61 -16.64 -3.03
C GLN A 39 -8.78 -16.70 -1.51
N GLN A 40 -7.70 -16.51 -0.77
CA GLN A 40 -7.62 -16.56 0.68
C GLN A 40 -8.15 -17.87 1.26
N SER A 41 -7.99 -18.98 0.51
CA SER A 41 -8.31 -20.31 1.02
C SER A 41 -7.38 -20.74 2.15
N ASN A 42 -7.84 -21.68 2.99
CA ASN A 42 -7.01 -22.31 4.03
C ASN A 42 -5.75 -23.01 3.48
N LEU A 43 -5.70 -23.32 2.18
CA LEU A 43 -4.55 -23.97 1.56
C LEU A 43 -3.33 -23.04 1.42
N SER A 44 -3.54 -21.73 1.33
CA SER A 44 -2.43 -20.76 1.30
C SER A 44 -2.01 -20.31 2.69
N ASP A 45 -2.84 -20.56 3.72
CA ASP A 45 -2.58 -20.13 5.10
C ASP A 45 -1.69 -21.12 5.88
N PRO A 46 -0.45 -20.74 6.27
CA PRO A 46 0.45 -21.58 7.05
C PRO A 46 0.11 -21.66 8.54
N MET A 47 -0.87 -20.89 9.05
CA MET A 47 -1.20 -20.84 10.48
C MET A 47 -2.05 -22.02 10.96
N GLY A 48 -2.71 -22.71 10.03
CA GLY A 48 -3.60 -23.85 10.31
C GLY A 48 -5.00 -23.43 10.75
N GLU A 49 -5.96 -24.35 10.64
CA GLU A 49 -7.39 -24.06 10.82
C GLU A 49 -7.79 -23.67 12.26
N GLU A 50 -6.99 -24.06 13.26
CA GLU A 50 -7.26 -23.76 14.67
C GLU A 50 -6.69 -22.40 15.11
N PHE A 51 -6.01 -21.67 14.22
CA PHE A 51 -5.41 -20.38 14.56
C PHE A 51 -6.47 -19.27 14.68
N ASP A 52 -6.50 -18.62 15.85
CA ASP A 52 -7.30 -17.42 16.11
C ASP A 52 -6.38 -16.22 16.37
N TYR A 53 -6.32 -15.32 15.39
CA TYR A 53 -5.49 -14.12 15.50
C TYR A 53 -5.94 -13.18 16.63
N ALA A 54 -7.25 -13.09 16.89
CA ALA A 54 -7.76 -12.20 17.94
C ALA A 54 -7.31 -12.68 19.33
N GLU A 55 -7.33 -13.98 19.58
CA GLU A 55 -6.81 -14.57 20.82
C GLU A 55 -5.30 -14.42 20.95
N GLU A 56 -4.55 -14.65 19.87
CA GLU A 56 -3.09 -14.48 19.85
C GLU A 56 -2.69 -13.01 20.11
N PHE A 57 -3.39 -12.07 19.49
CA PHE A 57 -3.17 -10.63 19.68
C PHE A 57 -3.50 -10.18 21.12
N LYS A 58 -4.55 -10.71 21.74
CA LYS A 58 -4.87 -10.42 23.16
C LYS A 58 -3.75 -10.85 24.11
N SER A 59 -2.95 -11.85 23.73
CA SER A 59 -1.81 -12.34 24.51
C SER A 59 -0.50 -11.59 24.25
N LEU A 60 -0.52 -10.58 23.37
CA LEU A 60 0.64 -9.78 23.00
C LEU A 60 0.95 -8.75 24.09
N ASP A 61 2.23 -8.64 24.47
CA ASP A 61 2.73 -7.51 25.24
C ASP A 61 2.93 -6.32 24.31
N LEU A 62 1.87 -5.50 24.15
CA LEU A 62 1.87 -4.37 23.22
C LEU A 62 2.88 -3.29 23.64
N ASP A 63 3.07 -3.06 24.95
CA ASP A 63 4.04 -2.08 25.46
C ASP A 63 5.47 -2.48 25.10
N ALA A 64 5.78 -3.79 25.17
CA ALA A 64 7.07 -4.29 24.70
C ALA A 64 7.27 -4.08 23.19
N VAL A 65 6.23 -4.31 22.37
CA VAL A 65 6.30 -4.05 20.92
C VAL A 65 6.56 -2.58 20.65
N ILE A 66 5.83 -1.68 21.31
CA ILE A 66 6.00 -0.23 21.17
C ILE A 66 7.43 0.20 21.56
N LYS A 67 7.95 -0.35 22.66
CA LYS A 67 9.34 -0.11 23.09
C LYS A 67 10.36 -0.54 22.05
N ASP A 68 10.18 -1.72 21.47
CA ASP A 68 11.06 -2.21 20.40
C ASP A 68 10.95 -1.36 19.13
N LEU A 69 9.75 -0.88 18.78
CA LEU A 69 9.54 0.03 17.65
C LEU A 69 10.24 1.38 17.87
N HIS A 70 10.22 1.92 19.08
CA HIS A 70 11.02 3.10 19.42
C HIS A 70 12.51 2.87 19.22
N GLN A 71 13.03 1.68 19.56
CA GLN A 71 14.42 1.34 19.31
C GLN A 71 14.72 1.29 17.81
N VAL A 72 13.92 0.57 17.03
CA VAL A 72 14.08 0.47 15.56
C VAL A 72 14.10 1.84 14.91
N MET A 73 13.29 2.79 15.38
CA MET A 73 13.21 4.13 14.82
C MET A 73 14.52 4.91 14.82
N THR A 74 15.40 4.67 15.80
CA THR A 74 16.69 5.39 15.93
C THR A 74 17.91 4.49 15.74
N ASP A 75 17.71 3.18 15.58
CA ASP A 75 18.78 2.21 15.30
C ASP A 75 19.07 2.15 13.79
N SER A 76 19.76 3.19 13.29
CA SER A 76 20.08 3.33 11.87
C SER A 76 20.92 2.16 11.36
N GLN A 77 20.50 1.59 10.23
CA GLN A 77 21.15 0.47 9.56
C GLN A 77 21.99 0.95 8.38
N ASP A 78 23.21 0.45 8.24
CA ASP A 78 24.15 0.87 7.17
C ASP A 78 23.61 0.65 5.75
N TRP A 79 22.78 -0.38 5.55
CA TRP A 79 22.19 -0.72 4.25
C TRP A 79 21.01 0.18 3.86
N TRP A 80 20.48 0.95 4.80
CA TRP A 80 19.46 1.97 4.55
C TRP A 80 19.52 3.05 5.64
N PRO A 81 20.50 3.96 5.65
CA PRO A 81 20.71 4.89 6.76
C PRO A 81 19.48 5.76 7.05
N ALA A 82 19.19 5.99 8.33
CA ALA A 82 18.06 6.82 8.74
C ALA A 82 18.32 8.30 8.43
N ASP A 83 17.40 8.93 7.69
CA ASP A 83 17.40 10.38 7.54
C ASP A 83 17.32 11.04 8.93
N PHE A 84 18.20 11.99 9.20
CA PHE A 84 18.26 12.71 10.48
C PHE A 84 18.42 11.80 11.72
N GLY A 85 18.89 10.55 11.52
CA GLY A 85 19.00 9.57 12.60
C GLY A 85 17.65 9.00 13.08
N HIS A 86 16.56 9.19 12.34
CA HIS A 86 15.24 8.71 12.73
C HIS A 86 14.38 8.22 11.54
N TYR A 87 13.97 6.95 11.53
CA TYR A 87 13.10 6.36 10.49
C TYR A 87 11.61 6.74 10.58
N GLY A 88 11.23 7.61 11.53
CA GLY A 88 9.85 7.91 11.85
C GLY A 88 9.05 8.36 10.62
N PRO A 89 9.54 9.35 9.84
CA PRO A 89 8.84 9.78 8.64
C PRO A 89 8.69 8.69 7.57
N LEU A 90 9.68 7.80 7.42
CA LEU A 90 9.59 6.67 6.50
C LEU A 90 8.48 5.69 6.92
N PHE A 91 8.33 5.45 8.23
CA PHE A 91 7.28 4.58 8.75
C PHE A 91 5.89 5.21 8.68
N ILE A 92 5.78 6.53 8.87
CA ILE A 92 4.52 7.26 8.61
C ILE A 92 4.09 7.09 7.16
N ARG A 93 5.02 7.29 6.20
CA ARG A 93 4.74 7.04 4.78
C ARG A 93 4.32 5.59 4.52
N MET A 94 5.01 4.63 5.13
CA MET A 94 4.68 3.20 4.96
C MET A 94 3.25 2.88 5.43
N ALA A 95 2.87 3.36 6.62
CA ALA A 95 1.53 3.16 7.17
C ALA A 95 0.46 3.87 6.32
N TRP A 96 0.72 5.11 5.92
CA TRP A 96 -0.12 5.89 5.01
C TRP A 96 -0.37 5.15 3.70
N HIS A 97 0.68 4.67 3.03
CA HIS A 97 0.57 3.93 1.77
C HIS A 97 -0.09 2.55 1.96
N SER A 98 -0.02 1.97 3.16
CA SER A 98 -0.70 0.71 3.46
C SER A 98 -2.21 0.92 3.57
N ALA A 99 -2.65 2.03 4.16
CA ALA A 99 -4.06 2.35 4.34
C ALA A 99 -4.68 3.08 3.12
N GLY A 100 -3.87 3.85 2.39
CA GLY A 100 -4.32 4.77 1.36
C GLY A 100 -4.68 4.14 0.02
N THR A 101 -4.81 2.82 -0.09
CA THR A 101 -5.34 2.19 -1.30
C THR A 101 -6.84 1.93 -1.22
N TYR A 102 -7.47 2.28 -0.10
CA TYR A 102 -8.89 2.04 0.18
C TYR A 102 -9.80 2.82 -0.78
N ARG A 103 -10.95 2.24 -1.15
CA ARG A 103 -11.92 2.90 -2.02
C ARG A 103 -13.35 2.66 -1.53
N ILE A 104 -14.16 3.72 -1.42
CA ILE A 104 -15.54 3.59 -0.95
C ILE A 104 -16.46 2.89 -1.95
N GLY A 105 -16.12 2.95 -3.24
CA GLY A 105 -17.00 2.46 -4.30
C GLY A 105 -17.27 0.96 -4.26
N ASP A 106 -16.34 0.19 -3.71
CA ASP A 106 -16.47 -1.27 -3.56
C ASP A 106 -15.85 -1.81 -2.26
N GLY A 107 -15.30 -0.95 -1.41
CA GLY A 107 -14.72 -1.31 -0.12
C GLY A 107 -13.37 -2.01 -0.18
N ARG A 108 -12.73 -2.08 -1.35
CA ARG A 108 -11.44 -2.77 -1.54
C ARG A 108 -10.24 -1.89 -1.21
N GLY A 109 -9.08 -2.53 -1.10
CA GLY A 109 -7.83 -1.90 -0.71
C GLY A 109 -7.76 -1.61 0.79
N GLY A 110 -6.83 -0.74 1.18
CA GLY A 110 -6.56 -0.41 2.57
C GLY A 110 -5.63 -1.41 3.27
N ALA A 111 -5.45 -1.19 4.57
CA ALA A 111 -4.44 -1.89 5.36
C ALA A 111 -4.90 -3.20 5.98
N GLY A 112 -6.17 -3.57 5.82
CA GLY A 112 -6.83 -4.65 6.58
C GLY A 112 -6.19 -6.03 6.43
N ALA A 113 -5.53 -6.29 5.31
CA ALA A 113 -4.93 -7.59 4.98
C ALA A 113 -3.39 -7.56 4.87
N GLY A 114 -2.77 -6.39 5.05
CA GLY A 114 -1.31 -6.24 4.91
C GLY A 114 -0.80 -6.43 3.48
N GLN A 115 -1.64 -6.22 2.46
CA GLN A 115 -1.34 -6.47 1.03
C GLN A 115 -0.13 -5.70 0.47
N GLN A 116 0.33 -4.63 1.14
CA GLN A 116 1.52 -3.89 0.71
C GLN A 116 2.80 -4.76 0.62
N ARG A 117 2.80 -5.96 1.22
CA ARG A 117 3.90 -6.93 1.09
C ARG A 117 3.82 -7.82 -0.16
N PHE A 118 2.68 -7.84 -0.83
CA PHE A 118 2.43 -8.64 -2.03
C PHE A 118 2.36 -7.79 -3.30
N ALA A 119 2.51 -8.45 -4.45
CA ALA A 119 2.24 -7.81 -5.73
C ALA A 119 0.72 -7.48 -5.82
N PRO A 120 0.32 -6.46 -6.59
CA PRO A 120 1.20 -5.51 -7.28
C PRO A 120 1.73 -4.41 -6.34
N LEU A 121 1.11 -4.22 -5.16
CA LEU A 121 1.38 -3.08 -4.28
C LEU A 121 2.84 -2.98 -3.83
N ASN A 122 3.51 -4.11 -3.59
CA ASN A 122 4.91 -4.14 -3.18
C ASN A 122 5.88 -3.58 -4.23
N SER A 123 5.41 -3.38 -5.47
CA SER A 123 6.20 -2.97 -6.64
C SER A 123 5.61 -1.75 -7.37
N TRP A 124 4.54 -1.15 -6.84
CA TRP A 124 4.03 0.11 -7.36
C TRP A 124 5.10 1.21 -7.27
N PRO A 125 5.20 2.10 -8.29
CA PRO A 125 6.16 3.21 -8.26
C PRO A 125 6.04 4.06 -7.00
N ASP A 126 4.81 4.35 -6.55
CA ASP A 126 4.58 5.18 -5.37
C ASP A 126 4.96 4.47 -4.06
N ASN A 127 5.17 3.15 -4.09
CA ASN A 127 5.67 2.36 -2.96
C ASN A 127 7.19 2.14 -3.03
N ALA A 128 7.90 2.88 -3.89
CA ALA A 128 9.35 2.81 -3.98
C ALA A 128 10.02 2.94 -2.60
N ASN A 129 10.97 2.04 -2.34
CA ASN A 129 11.73 1.91 -1.10
C ASN A 129 10.93 1.55 0.17
N LEU A 130 9.60 1.37 0.10
CA LEU A 130 8.83 0.84 1.23
C LEU A 130 9.15 -0.64 1.51
N ASP A 131 9.78 -1.34 0.56
CA ASP A 131 10.38 -2.65 0.83
C ASP A 131 11.48 -2.58 1.90
N LYS A 132 12.25 -1.48 1.94
CA LYS A 132 13.25 -1.22 3.00
C LYS A 132 12.56 -0.94 4.34
N ALA A 133 11.51 -0.13 4.34
CA ALA A 133 10.71 0.16 5.53
C ALA A 133 10.15 -1.13 6.16
N ARG A 134 9.53 -2.00 5.35
CA ARG A 134 9.03 -3.31 5.82
C ARG A 134 10.18 -4.21 6.30
N ARG A 135 11.35 -4.16 5.65
CA ARG A 135 12.52 -4.94 6.07
C ARG A 135 13.07 -4.51 7.43
N LEU A 136 13.07 -3.21 7.75
CA LEU A 136 13.48 -2.70 9.06
C LEU A 136 12.60 -3.25 10.20
N LEU A 137 11.34 -3.56 9.92
CA LEU A 137 10.39 -4.12 10.90
C LEU A 137 10.45 -5.65 11.03
N TRP A 138 11.18 -6.33 10.15
CA TRP A 138 11.28 -7.79 10.18
C TRP A 138 11.76 -8.34 11.52
N PRO A 139 12.80 -7.80 12.19
CA PRO A 139 13.23 -8.29 13.49
C PRO A 139 12.12 -8.22 14.56
N VAL A 140 11.29 -7.18 14.54
CA VAL A 140 10.12 -7.04 15.43
C VAL A 140 9.08 -8.11 15.09
N LYS A 141 8.72 -8.26 13.82
CA LYS A 141 7.79 -9.33 13.38
C LYS A 141 8.30 -10.71 13.76
N GLN A 142 9.59 -10.96 13.62
CA GLN A 142 10.24 -12.22 13.97
C GLN A 142 10.17 -12.49 15.47
N LYS A 143 10.43 -11.48 16.30
CA LYS A 143 10.40 -11.60 17.77
C LYS A 143 9.00 -11.90 18.32
N TYR A 144 7.97 -11.22 17.80
CA TYR A 144 6.59 -11.35 18.30
C TYR A 144 5.77 -12.40 17.53
N GLY A 145 6.28 -12.90 16.40
CA GLY A 145 5.74 -14.05 15.70
C GLY A 145 4.27 -13.85 15.30
N ARG A 146 3.44 -14.86 15.57
CA ARG A 146 2.01 -14.89 15.20
C ARG A 146 1.12 -13.96 16.02
N LYS A 147 1.62 -13.41 17.14
CA LYS A 147 0.85 -12.54 18.03
C LYS A 147 0.63 -11.13 17.49
N ILE A 148 1.38 -10.74 16.46
CA ILE A 148 1.15 -9.50 15.72
C ILE A 148 1.27 -9.80 14.22
N SER A 149 0.24 -9.49 13.47
CA SER A 149 0.24 -9.62 12.01
C SER A 149 1.11 -8.53 11.38
N TRP A 150 1.51 -8.73 10.12
CA TRP A 150 2.07 -7.63 9.34
C TRP A 150 1.06 -6.50 9.18
N ALA A 151 -0.20 -6.82 8.89
CA ALA A 151 -1.24 -5.81 8.73
C ALA A 151 -1.34 -4.83 9.92
N ASP A 152 -1.31 -5.34 11.16
CA ASP A 152 -1.30 -4.50 12.35
C ASP A 152 0.06 -3.84 12.59
N LEU A 153 1.17 -4.56 12.40
CA LEU A 153 2.52 -4.02 12.61
C LEU A 153 2.83 -2.82 11.70
N LEU A 154 2.37 -2.83 10.45
CA LEU A 154 2.57 -1.72 9.52
C LEU A 154 1.89 -0.44 10.02
N ILE A 155 0.68 -0.55 10.55
CA ILE A 155 -0.09 0.60 11.06
C ILE A 155 0.40 1.03 12.44
N LEU A 156 0.66 0.08 13.34
CA LEU A 156 1.19 0.37 14.68
C LEU A 156 2.50 1.15 14.58
N THR A 157 3.40 0.76 13.69
CA THR A 157 4.68 1.47 13.48
C THR A 157 4.45 2.94 13.09
N GLY A 158 3.47 3.23 12.22
CA GLY A 158 3.11 4.59 11.85
C GLY A 158 2.62 5.42 13.04
N ASN A 159 1.75 4.83 13.87
CA ASN A 159 1.27 5.46 15.11
C ASN A 159 2.42 5.75 16.08
N VAL A 160 3.26 4.75 16.36
CA VAL A 160 4.41 4.90 17.28
C VAL A 160 5.39 5.95 16.76
N ALA A 161 5.56 6.07 15.43
CA ALA A 161 6.42 7.08 14.83
C ALA A 161 5.89 8.49 15.03
N LEU A 162 4.57 8.70 14.90
CA LEU A 162 3.95 9.98 15.22
C LEU A 162 4.16 10.34 16.70
N GLU A 163 3.92 9.38 17.61
CA GLU A 163 4.05 9.62 19.05
C GLU A 163 5.49 9.87 19.48
N SER A 164 6.46 9.14 18.92
CA SER A 164 7.90 9.34 19.20
C SER A 164 8.38 10.73 18.78
N MET A 165 7.74 11.33 17.79
CA MET A 165 8.04 12.67 17.27
C MET A 165 7.13 13.76 17.85
N GLY A 166 6.42 13.46 18.95
CA GLY A 166 5.69 14.46 19.74
C GLY A 166 4.22 14.66 19.35
N PHE A 167 3.67 13.85 18.46
CA PHE A 167 2.25 13.88 18.10
C PHE A 167 1.49 12.74 18.76
N LYS A 168 0.74 13.04 19.82
CA LYS A 168 -0.10 12.03 20.49
C LYS A 168 -1.26 11.62 19.57
N THR A 169 -1.32 10.34 19.21
CA THR A 169 -2.40 9.83 18.37
C THR A 169 -3.69 9.67 19.16
N PHE A 170 -4.82 9.56 18.44
CA PHE A 170 -6.12 9.33 19.08
C PHE A 170 -6.21 7.95 19.74
N GLY A 171 -5.52 6.96 19.18
CA GLY A 171 -5.47 5.59 19.66
C GLY A 171 -5.06 4.61 18.56
N PHE A 172 -4.98 3.34 18.93
CA PHE A 172 -4.67 2.24 18.03
C PHE A 172 -5.55 1.03 18.36
N ALA A 173 -5.93 0.27 17.33
CA ALA A 173 -6.61 -1.01 17.47
C ALA A 173 -5.93 -2.03 16.54
N GLY A 174 -5.57 -3.18 17.11
CA GLY A 174 -5.20 -4.37 16.35
C GLY A 174 -6.42 -5.21 15.97
N GLY A 175 -6.17 -6.36 15.36
CA GLY A 175 -7.20 -7.31 14.92
C GLY A 175 -7.21 -7.56 13.40
N ARG A 176 -6.27 -6.99 12.65
CA ARG A 176 -6.12 -7.27 11.21
C ARG A 176 -5.38 -8.59 11.01
N ALA A 177 -6.07 -9.64 10.63
CA ALA A 177 -5.41 -10.90 10.28
C ALA A 177 -4.61 -10.77 8.98
N ASP A 178 -3.46 -11.42 8.93
CA ASP A 178 -2.67 -11.51 7.70
C ASP A 178 -3.34 -12.43 6.67
N VAL A 179 -3.19 -12.09 5.39
CA VAL A 179 -3.52 -13.01 4.28
C VAL A 179 -2.26 -13.55 3.62
N TRP A 180 -2.36 -14.59 2.80
CA TRP A 180 -1.17 -15.33 2.36
C TRP A 180 -0.90 -15.29 0.86
N GLU A 181 -1.64 -14.46 0.14
CA GLU A 181 -1.48 -14.25 -1.29
C GLU A 181 -1.97 -12.87 -1.74
N PRO A 182 -1.50 -12.39 -2.91
CA PRO A 182 -2.03 -11.18 -3.55
C PRO A 182 -3.55 -11.21 -3.73
N GLU A 183 -4.20 -10.07 -3.49
CA GLU A 183 -5.58 -9.86 -3.93
C GLU A 183 -5.66 -9.76 -5.46
N GLN A 184 -6.48 -10.62 -6.05
CA GLN A 184 -6.78 -10.70 -7.49
C GLN A 184 -8.16 -10.13 -7.83
N ASP A 185 -8.98 -9.86 -6.81
CA ASP A 185 -10.34 -9.36 -6.97
C ASP A 185 -10.43 -7.83 -7.02
N VAL A 186 -9.29 -7.13 -6.91
CA VAL A 186 -9.22 -5.67 -7.02
C VAL A 186 -8.93 -5.24 -8.46
N ASP A 187 -9.86 -4.51 -9.05
CA ASP A 187 -9.62 -3.78 -10.29
C ASP A 187 -8.89 -2.46 -9.98
N TRP A 188 -7.60 -2.40 -10.31
CA TRP A 188 -6.76 -1.20 -10.14
C TRP A 188 -6.81 -0.24 -11.35
N GLY A 189 -7.50 -0.64 -12.43
CA GLY A 189 -7.55 0.07 -13.71
C GLY A 189 -7.06 -0.80 -14.88
N SER A 190 -7.48 -0.42 -16.08
CA SER A 190 -7.20 -1.17 -17.32
C SER A 190 -5.84 -0.84 -17.97
N GLU A 191 -5.04 0.01 -17.35
CA GLU A 191 -3.75 0.42 -17.91
C GLU A 191 -2.75 -0.73 -17.97
N THR A 192 -1.95 -0.74 -19.04
CA THR A 192 -0.87 -1.72 -19.23
C THR A 192 0.51 -1.17 -18.85
N LYS A 193 0.56 0.07 -18.37
CA LYS A 193 1.79 0.78 -17.95
C LYS A 193 1.59 1.48 -16.62
N TRP A 194 2.63 1.49 -15.80
CA TRP A 194 2.68 2.32 -14.60
C TRP A 194 2.64 3.80 -14.97
N LEU A 195 1.96 4.58 -14.14
CA LEU A 195 1.78 6.03 -14.28
C LEU A 195 1.02 6.46 -15.55
N ASP A 196 0.35 5.53 -16.23
CA ASP A 196 -0.61 5.85 -17.30
C ASP A 196 -1.96 6.26 -16.69
N ASP A 197 -2.72 7.10 -17.39
CA ASP A 197 -3.95 7.76 -16.91
C ASP A 197 -5.17 7.47 -17.80
N LYS A 198 -5.20 6.32 -18.50
CA LYS A 198 -6.33 5.85 -19.34
C LYS A 198 -7.54 5.39 -18.50
N ARG A 199 -8.01 6.28 -17.63
CA ARG A 199 -9.09 6.11 -16.65
C ARG A 199 -10.00 7.33 -16.54
N TYR A 200 -9.88 8.26 -17.48
CA TYR A 200 -10.68 9.48 -17.52
C TYR A 200 -11.65 9.50 -18.71
N SER A 201 -12.83 10.05 -18.48
CA SER A 201 -13.79 10.44 -19.53
C SER A 201 -14.17 11.91 -19.42
N GLY A 202 -14.66 12.51 -20.51
CA GLY A 202 -15.19 13.87 -20.50
C GLY A 202 -14.19 14.91 -19.95
N ASP A 203 -14.65 15.73 -19.01
CA ASP A 203 -13.84 16.75 -18.33
C ASP A 203 -13.15 16.17 -17.08
N ARG A 204 -12.24 15.21 -17.29
CA ARG A 204 -11.47 14.51 -16.24
C ARG A 204 -12.33 13.81 -15.18
N GLU A 205 -13.43 13.22 -15.60
CA GLU A 205 -14.23 12.34 -14.74
C GLU A 205 -13.50 11.00 -14.56
N LEU A 206 -13.11 10.69 -13.32
CA LEU A 206 -12.38 9.47 -12.99
C LEU A 206 -13.30 8.25 -13.07
N GLN A 207 -12.85 7.18 -13.73
CA GLN A 207 -13.64 6.00 -14.04
C GLN A 207 -14.10 5.25 -12.78
N GLY A 208 -15.39 4.91 -12.76
CA GLY A 208 -15.96 3.92 -11.84
C GLY A 208 -15.61 4.19 -10.39
N HIS A 209 -15.02 3.19 -9.74
CA HIS A 209 -14.65 3.21 -8.31
C HIS A 209 -13.17 3.50 -8.06
N LEU A 210 -12.37 3.80 -9.09
CA LEU A 210 -10.93 4.01 -8.95
C LEU A 210 -10.64 5.18 -8.00
N GLY A 211 -9.64 5.01 -7.13
CA GLY A 211 -9.29 5.98 -6.09
C GLY A 211 -8.05 6.82 -6.39
N ALA A 212 -7.36 6.57 -7.50
CA ALA A 212 -6.11 7.25 -7.86
C ALA A 212 -6.12 7.74 -9.30
N VAL A 213 -5.41 8.83 -9.58
CA VAL A 213 -5.35 9.49 -10.90
C VAL A 213 -4.53 8.75 -11.94
N GLN A 214 -3.62 7.88 -11.50
CA GLN A 214 -2.74 7.09 -12.38
C GLN A 214 -2.50 5.71 -11.80
N MET A 215 -2.24 4.74 -12.67
CA MET A 215 -1.92 3.38 -12.26
C MET A 215 -0.62 3.35 -11.45
N GLY A 216 -0.66 2.78 -10.25
CA GLY A 216 0.53 2.65 -9.39
C GLY A 216 0.81 3.84 -8.47
N LEU A 217 -0.08 4.84 -8.42
CA LEU A 217 -0.10 5.89 -7.40
C LEU A 217 -1.11 5.57 -6.29
N ILE A 218 -0.89 6.12 -5.09
CA ILE A 218 -1.84 6.01 -3.98
C ILE A 218 -3.04 6.95 -4.22
N TYR A 219 -2.80 8.23 -4.54
CA TYR A 219 -3.87 9.22 -4.79
C TYR A 219 -3.61 10.01 -6.07
N VAL A 220 -2.69 10.99 -6.00
CA VAL A 220 -2.43 11.99 -7.04
C VAL A 220 -0.97 12.02 -7.44
N ASN A 221 -0.69 12.60 -8.60
CA ASN A 221 0.69 12.86 -9.03
C ASN A 221 1.29 14.03 -8.24
N PRO A 222 2.45 13.86 -7.57
CA PRO A 222 3.08 14.93 -6.79
C PRO A 222 3.59 16.10 -7.64
N GLU A 223 3.81 15.90 -8.95
CA GLU A 223 4.21 16.96 -9.90
C GLU A 223 3.01 17.69 -10.52
N GLY A 224 1.78 17.28 -10.16
CA GLY A 224 0.53 17.76 -10.71
C GLY A 224 0.03 16.92 -11.90
N PRO A 225 -1.18 17.21 -12.42
CA PRO A 225 -1.86 16.33 -13.37
C PRO A 225 -1.01 16.07 -14.62
N ASN A 226 -0.70 14.80 -14.86
CA ASN A 226 0.16 14.34 -15.97
C ASN A 226 1.55 15.00 -15.98
N GLY A 227 2.12 15.26 -14.80
CA GLY A 227 3.42 15.89 -14.61
C GLY A 227 3.42 17.40 -14.88
N LYS A 228 2.24 18.03 -14.97
CA LYS A 228 2.12 19.48 -15.16
C LYS A 228 1.98 20.17 -13.80
N PRO A 229 2.85 21.14 -13.46
CA PRO A 229 2.83 21.84 -12.18
C PRO A 229 1.72 22.89 -12.13
N ASP A 230 0.46 22.44 -12.18
CA ASP A 230 -0.74 23.26 -12.00
C ASP A 230 -1.39 22.93 -10.64
N PRO A 231 -1.20 23.78 -9.62
CA PRO A 231 -1.74 23.54 -8.28
C PRO A 231 -3.26 23.55 -8.23
N LEU A 232 -3.95 24.32 -9.08
CA LEU A 232 -5.41 24.38 -9.08
C LEU A 232 -6.01 23.12 -9.68
N ALA A 233 -5.40 22.60 -10.75
CA ALA A 233 -5.78 21.33 -11.31
C ALA A 233 -5.44 20.16 -10.35
N SER A 234 -4.27 20.20 -9.70
CA SER A 234 -3.91 19.23 -8.65
C SER A 234 -4.90 19.24 -7.49
N ALA A 235 -5.36 20.40 -7.04
CA ALA A 235 -6.36 20.50 -5.97
C ALA A 235 -7.72 19.85 -6.34
N ARG A 236 -8.09 19.82 -7.63
CA ARG A 236 -9.28 19.08 -8.09
C ARG A 236 -9.07 17.58 -7.99
N ASP A 237 -7.93 17.10 -8.50
CA ASP A 237 -7.54 15.68 -8.43
C ASP A 237 -7.41 15.20 -6.97
N ILE A 238 -6.88 16.04 -6.06
CA ILE A 238 -6.79 15.76 -4.62
C ILE A 238 -8.18 15.59 -4.03
N ARG A 239 -9.09 16.55 -4.23
CA ARG A 239 -10.45 16.46 -3.69
C ARG A 239 -11.20 15.24 -4.21
N GLU A 240 -11.09 14.96 -5.51
CA GLU A 240 -11.73 13.81 -6.13
C GLU A 240 -11.24 12.48 -5.51
N THR A 241 -9.92 12.29 -5.46
CA THR A 241 -9.33 11.03 -4.98
C THR A 241 -9.55 10.82 -3.49
N PHE A 242 -9.32 11.84 -2.65
CA PHE A 242 -9.59 11.75 -1.21
C PHE A 242 -11.08 11.52 -0.91
N GLY A 243 -11.98 12.17 -1.65
CA GLY A 243 -13.43 11.94 -1.54
C GLY A 243 -13.81 10.49 -1.81
N ARG A 244 -13.18 9.85 -2.81
CA ARG A 244 -13.34 8.41 -3.11
C ARG A 244 -12.69 7.50 -2.07
N MET A 245 -11.87 8.04 -1.18
CA MET A 245 -11.26 7.34 -0.05
C MET A 245 -11.87 7.74 1.30
N ALA A 246 -13.12 8.23 1.27
CA ALA A 246 -13.91 8.60 2.44
C ALA A 246 -13.40 9.81 3.24
N MET A 247 -12.60 10.69 2.63
CA MET A 247 -12.09 11.89 3.29
C MET A 247 -12.74 13.14 2.71
N ASN A 248 -13.26 13.99 3.59
CA ASN A 248 -13.75 15.31 3.23
C ASN A 248 -12.60 16.35 3.13
N ASP A 249 -12.91 17.60 2.80
CA ASP A 249 -11.91 18.67 2.62
C ASP A 249 -11.08 18.94 3.90
N GLU A 250 -11.70 18.91 5.09
CA GLU A 250 -11.00 19.14 6.37
C GLU A 250 -10.02 17.98 6.67
N GLU A 251 -10.50 16.74 6.54
CA GLU A 251 -9.70 15.54 6.75
C GLU A 251 -8.53 15.46 5.76
N THR A 252 -8.79 15.81 4.49
CA THR A 252 -7.78 15.83 3.43
C THR A 252 -6.65 16.81 3.75
N VAL A 253 -6.99 18.04 4.13
CA VAL A 253 -5.99 19.05 4.50
C VAL A 253 -5.22 18.63 5.75
N ALA A 254 -5.92 18.11 6.76
CA ALA A 254 -5.30 17.64 8.00
C ALA A 254 -4.31 16.49 7.76
N LEU A 255 -4.66 15.52 6.91
CA LEU A 255 -3.80 14.39 6.56
C LEU A 255 -2.57 14.83 5.77
N ILE A 256 -2.73 15.65 4.75
CA ILE A 256 -1.60 16.11 3.91
C ILE A 256 -0.65 16.99 4.74
N ALA A 257 -1.19 18.01 5.43
CA ALA A 257 -0.37 18.91 6.23
C ALA A 257 0.27 18.21 7.43
N GLY A 258 -0.47 17.34 8.12
CA GLY A 258 0.02 16.55 9.25
C GLY A 258 1.09 15.55 8.82
N GLY A 259 0.88 14.81 7.74
CA GLY A 259 1.87 13.87 7.20
C GLY A 259 3.13 14.58 6.73
N HIS A 260 3.01 15.66 5.95
CA HIS A 260 4.15 16.41 5.42
C HIS A 260 4.85 17.33 6.46
N THR A 261 4.38 17.36 7.71
CA THR A 261 5.15 17.95 8.82
C THR A 261 6.42 17.14 9.10
N PHE A 262 6.47 15.88 8.68
CA PHE A 262 7.56 14.95 8.98
C PHE A 262 8.36 14.58 7.72
N GLY A 263 9.69 14.52 7.87
CA GLY A 263 10.59 13.93 6.88
C GLY A 263 10.86 14.79 5.66
N LYS A 264 11.04 14.10 4.53
CA LYS A 264 11.45 14.66 3.24
C LYS A 264 11.15 13.68 2.10
N THR A 265 11.24 14.18 0.87
CA THR A 265 11.30 13.35 -0.33
C THR A 265 12.76 12.99 -0.70
N HIS A 266 12.92 12.09 -1.66
CA HIS A 266 14.20 11.66 -2.22
C HIS A 266 14.10 11.67 -3.74
N GLY A 267 15.08 12.28 -4.41
CA GLY A 267 15.15 12.43 -5.86
C GLY A 267 16.58 12.36 -6.35
#